data_AF-A0A1W2AU27-F1
#
_entry.id   AF-A0A1W2AU27-F1
#
_cell.length_a   1.000
_cell.length_b   1.000
_cell.length_c   1.000
_cell.angle_alpha   90.00
_cell.angle_beta   90.00
_cell.angle_gamma   90.00
#
_symmetry.space_group_name_H-M   'P 1'
#
loop_
_entity.id
_entity.type
_entity.pdbx_description
1 polymer ?
#
loop_
_entity_poly.entity_id
_entity_poly.type
_entity_poly.pdbx_seq_one_letter_code
_entity_poly.pdbx_strand_id
1 'polypeptide(L)' 'MAKRLKTCATCHDKIKAGTECKMFDEVTQKAVDVHDRPTCKRPYLKVQKGA' A
#
# COMPACT_ATOMS: atom_id res chain seq x y z
N MET A 1 -0.60 23.38 -2.63
CA MET A 1 0.19 22.21 -2.20
C MET A 1 -0.43 20.96 -2.84
N ALA A 2 0.19 20.39 -3.87
CA ALA A 2 -0.29 19.16 -4.48
C ALA A 2 -0.14 18.03 -3.45
N LYS A 3 -1.25 17.62 -2.81
CA LYS A 3 -1.29 16.39 -2.02
C LYS A 3 -0.87 15.27 -2.97
N ARG A 4 0.37 14.80 -2.84
CA ARG A 4 0.93 13.71 -3.66
C ARG A 4 -0.04 12.55 -3.56
N LEU A 5 -0.85 12.34 -4.59
CA LEU A 5 -1.85 11.28 -4.62
C LEU A 5 -1.07 9.98 -4.53
N LYS A 6 -1.18 9.30 -3.39
CA LYS A 6 -0.51 8.01 -3.21
C LYS A 6 -1.15 7.02 -4.17
N THR A 7 -0.35 6.31 -4.94
CA THR A 7 -0.83 5.29 -5.87
C THR A 7 -0.63 3.93 -5.25
N CYS A 8 -1.60 3.04 -5.44
CA CYS A 8 -1.52 1.68 -4.94
C CYS A 8 -0.46 0.90 -5.70
N ALA A 9 0.52 0.34 -5.00
CA ALA A 9 1.54 -0.52 -5.62
C ALA A 9 0.95 -1.80 -6.25
N THR A 10 -0.26 -2.20 -5.88
CA THR A 10 -0.88 -3.43 -6.37
C THR A 10 -1.66 -3.24 -7.67
N CYS A 11 -2.49 -2.20 -7.75
CA CYS A 11 -3.36 -1.96 -8.90
C CYS A 11 -3.00 -0.68 -9.67
N HIS A 12 -1.96 0.03 -9.23
CA HIS A 12 -1.50 1.31 -9.80
C HIS A 12 -2.56 2.43 -9.84
N ASP A 13 -3.66 2.25 -9.13
CA ASP A 13 -4.75 3.22 -9.05
C ASP A 13 -4.51 4.25 -7.93
N LYS A 14 -5.25 5.35 -7.94
CA LYS A 14 -5.10 6.44 -6.96
C LYS A 14 -5.73 6.02 -5.64
N ILE A 15 -4.94 5.99 -4.58
CA ILE A 15 -5.44 5.82 -3.22
C ILE A 15 -5.97 7.16 -2.72
N LYS A 16 -7.18 7.14 -2.14
CA LYS A 16 -7.75 8.29 -1.46
C LYS A 16 -6.88 8.64 -0.25
N ALA A 17 -6.45 9.89 -0.15
CA ALA A 17 -5.62 10.34 0.95
C ALA A 17 -6.26 10.02 2.31
N GLY A 18 -5.52 9.33 3.18
CA GLY A 18 -6.00 8.93 4.50
C GLY A 18 -6.68 7.56 4.57
N THR A 19 -6.87 6.87 3.42
CA THR A 19 -7.31 5.47 3.38
C THR A 19 -6.22 4.53 2.85
N GLU A 20 -4.97 4.99 2.83
CA GLU A 20 -3.83 4.18 2.45
C GLU A 20 -3.45 3.19 3.56
N CYS A 21 -3.17 1.96 3.16
CA CYS A 21 -2.65 0.92 4.02
C CYS A 21 -1.18 0.72 3.66
N LYS A 22 -0.26 1.02 4.58
CA LYS A 22 1.16 0.74 4.39
C LYS A 22 1.42 -0.75 4.60
N MET A 23 1.95 -1.40 3.58
CA MET A 23 2.35 -2.80 3.61
C MET A 23 3.82 -2.93 3.26
N PHE A 24 4.47 -3.97 3.79
CA PHE A 24 5.82 -4.33 3.42
C PHE A 24 5.77 -5.33 2.26
N ASP A 25 6.39 -4.95 1.16
CA ASP A 25 6.53 -5.80 -0.02
C ASP A 25 7.81 -6.63 0.11
N GLU A 26 7.67 -7.95 0.25
CA GLU A 26 8.82 -8.86 0.43
C GLU A 26 9.68 -8.98 -0.84
N VAL A 27 9.11 -8.70 -2.01
CA VAL A 27 9.79 -8.82 -3.31
C VAL A 27 10.77 -7.66 -3.51
N THR A 28 10.32 -6.45 -3.23
CA THR A 28 11.10 -5.20 -3.35
C THR A 28 11.78 -4.78 -2.05
N GLN A 29 11.49 -5.50 -0.95
CA GLN A 29 11.96 -5.22 0.41
C GLN A 29 11.68 -3.78 0.86
N LYS A 30 10.55 -3.21 0.43
CA LYS A 30 10.17 -1.82 0.69
C LYS A 30 8.76 -1.71 1.22
N ALA A 31 8.52 -0.68 2.03
CA ALA A 31 7.16 -0.32 2.41
C ALA A 31 6.46 0.37 1.23
N VAL A 32 5.30 -0.14 0.86
CA VAL A 32 4.45 0.36 -0.22
C VAL A 32 3.08 0.73 0.31
N ASP A 33 2.46 1.76 -0.27
CA ASP A 33 1.09 2.13 0.02
C ASP A 33 0.15 1.32 -0.89
N VAL A 34 -0.85 0.67 -0.30
CA VAL A 34 -1.91 -0.03 -1.02
C VAL A 34 -3.28 0.41 -0.54
N HIS A 35 -4.32 0.10 -1.30
CA HIS A 35 -5.68 0.34 -0.84
C HIS A 35 -6.01 -0.56 0.36
N ASP A 36 -6.84 -0.06 1.27
CA ASP A 36 -7.43 -0.85 2.35
C ASP A 36 -8.54 -1.81 1.84
N ARG A 37 -8.30 -2.52 0.74
CA ARG A 37 -9.22 -3.55 0.21
C ARG A 37 -8.48 -4.87 0.08
N PRO A 38 -9.10 -6.01 0.45
CA PRO A 38 -8.45 -7.31 0.42
C PRO A 38 -7.89 -7.67 -0.96
N THR A 39 -8.49 -7.18 -2.05
CA THR A 39 -7.99 -7.40 -3.42
C THR A 39 -6.64 -6.73 -3.70
N CYS A 40 -6.28 -5.68 -2.97
CA CYS A 40 -4.96 -5.03 -3.07
C CYS A 40 -3.96 -5.54 -2.03
N LYS A 41 -4.42 -6.28 -1.01
CA LYS A 41 -3.60 -6.90 0.03
C LYS A 41 -3.16 -8.29 -0.44
N ARG A 42 -2.23 -8.32 -1.41
CA ARG A 42 -1.71 -9.58 -2.00
C ARG A 42 -0.90 -10.38 -0.97
N PRO A 43 -0.79 -11.70 -1.12
CA PRO A 43 -0.16 -12.56 -0.12
C PRO A 43 1.34 -12.27 0.14
N TYR A 44 2.03 -11.66 -0.82
CA TYR A 44 3.43 -11.22 -0.68
C TYR A 44 3.58 -9.83 -0.05
N LEU A 45 2.47 -9.13 0.21
CA LEU A 45 2.44 -7.88 0.96
C LEU A 45 2.11 -8.21 2.41
N LYS A 46 3.12 -8.14 3.27
CA LYS A 46 2.91 -8.34 4.71
C LYS A 46 2.55 -7.03 5.37
N VAL A 47 1.48 -7.04 6.16
CA VAL A 47 1.26 -5.98 7.13
C VAL A 47 2.46 -6.06 8.07
N GLN A 48 3.27 -4.99 8.14
CA GLN A 48 4.35 -4.93 9.12
C GLN A 48 3.65 -4.91 10.49
N LYS A 49 3.53 -6.09 11.10
CA LYS A 49 3.02 -6.25 12.46
C LYS A 49 4.15 -5.74 13.34
N GLY A 50 4.14 -4.43 13.58
CA GLY A 50 5.03 -3.82 14.57
C GLY A 50 4.84 -4.57 15.88
N ALA A 51 5.95 -5.09 16.40
CA ALA A 51 6.08 -5.52 17.78
C ALA A 51 5.92 -4.32 18.72
#